data_AF-A0A2M7FBY7-F1
#
_entry.id   AF-A0A2M7FBY7-F1
#
_cell.length_a   1.000
_cell.length_b   1.000
_cell.length_c   1.000
_cell.angle_alpha   90.00
_cell.angle_beta   90.00
_cell.angle_gamma   90.00
#
_symmetry.space_group_name_H-M   'P 1'
#
loop_
_entity.id
_entity.type
_entity.pdbx_description
1 polymer ?
#
loop_
_entity_poly.entity_id
_entity_poly.type
_entity_poly.pdbx_seq_one_letter_code
_entity_poly.pdbx_strand_id
1 'polypeptide(L)'
;MSEQVTKRLLIVESPTKARTIGQYLGKDYTVLASVGHVRDLPKSNKNAVDIKNGFIPHYVIPAEKREVIEKIERAAAKANDVYLATDPDREGEAIAWHIKEVAGLKKPKRVVFHEITKAAIEEALTHPRLIDENLRRAQEARRVLDRIVGYDLSGLIWKKVRYGLSAGRVQSPALRILAERERDIRAFIPATYFVLNALFNTRSNLNSNPQGSTLSTTCVEQPATKEEAERIVQVGKTAAWTIDAVTEKNEGRNPRPPFTTSTLQQTASTRLGFAPSRTMRAAQKLYEAGHITYMRTDSVNLGTEAVSKMANVIEKEFGKEYLQVRAYKTTSKNAQEAHEAIRPTEAVREHAGTTPDEKQLYELIRTRALVSQMASARVLRTSIAVKADVDIPTFTANGSRTLFPGWLALDTIARGEDVELPKLSVGDSLTLLSLDSEEKQTEPPNRYTEAGLIKELEKRGIGRPSTYASIMKTIVDRGYVEKLGRSLKPTTTGMVVSGWLEEHFPEYISDSFTAEMENELDEIARGERGYTETLTAFYGPFEKVIHAKDKLPKATSLGDVLGEFPCPLCGNPMEYKLGSGGV
;
A
#
# COMPACT_ATOMS: atom_id res chain seq x y z
N MET A 1 28.80 20.46 48.62
CA MET A 1 28.18 19.18 48.21
C MET A 1 27.45 19.43 46.90
N SER A 2 28.06 19.10 45.76
CA SER A 2 27.36 19.15 44.47
C SER A 2 26.42 17.96 44.41
N GLU A 3 25.11 18.19 44.33
CA GLU A 3 24.13 17.15 44.01
C GLU A 3 24.64 16.34 42.82
N GLN A 4 24.90 15.04 43.03
CA GLN A 4 25.10 14.10 41.93
C GLN A 4 23.79 14.07 41.15
N VAL A 5 23.73 14.83 40.06
CA VAL A 5 22.61 14.80 39.12
C VAL A 5 22.41 13.35 38.69
N THR A 6 21.31 12.75 39.13
CA THR A 6 20.93 11.38 38.85
C THR A 6 20.66 11.24 37.36
N LYS A 7 21.66 10.81 36.59
CA LYS A 7 21.57 10.77 35.13
C LYS A 7 20.82 9.52 34.69
N ARG A 8 19.63 9.70 34.11
CA ARG A 8 18.84 8.61 33.53
C ARG A 8 19.34 8.30 32.12
N LEU A 9 19.27 7.06 31.67
CA LEU A 9 19.61 6.66 30.30
C LEU A 9 18.33 6.33 29.54
N LEU A 10 18.16 6.87 28.34
CA LEU A 10 17.09 6.52 27.42
C LEU A 10 17.69 6.06 26.09
N ILE A 11 17.27 4.89 25.59
CA ILE A 11 17.80 4.27 24.37
C ILE A 11 16.69 4.19 23.33
N VAL A 12 16.94 4.72 22.14
CA VAL A 12 16.06 4.67 20.96
C VAL A 12 16.76 4.00 19.78
N GLU A 13 16.09 3.80 18.64
CA GLU A 13 16.71 3.12 17.49
C GLU A 13 17.53 4.04 16.61
N SER A 14 17.21 5.33 16.52
CA SER A 14 17.85 6.20 15.54
C SER A 14 18.47 7.47 16.13
N PRO A 15 19.59 7.96 15.56
CA PRO A 15 20.24 9.19 16.03
C PRO A 15 19.34 10.42 15.94
N THR A 16 18.41 10.47 14.97
CA THR A 16 17.46 11.58 14.84
C THR A 16 16.54 11.63 16.04
N LYS A 17 15.89 10.51 16.39
CA LYS A 17 15.03 10.42 17.58
C LYS A 17 15.79 10.77 18.84
N ALA A 18 17.03 10.30 18.97
CA ALA A 18 17.85 10.58 20.15
C ALA A 18 18.08 12.08 20.33
N ARG A 19 18.34 12.81 19.24
CA ARG A 19 18.47 14.28 19.27
C ARG A 19 17.13 14.96 19.60
N THR A 20 16.04 14.59 18.93
CA THR A 20 14.72 15.19 19.14
C THR A 20 14.26 15.01 20.60
N ILE A 21 14.32 13.79 21.14
CA ILE A 21 13.93 13.49 22.51
C ILE A 21 14.89 14.13 23.52
N GLY A 22 16.19 14.16 23.22
CA GLY A 22 17.18 14.84 24.05
C GLY A 22 16.91 16.34 24.23
N GLN A 23 16.33 17.00 23.22
CA GLN A 23 15.91 18.40 23.33
C GLN A 23 14.73 18.59 24.29
N TYR A 24 13.83 17.61 24.40
CA TYR A 24 12.67 17.67 25.31
C TYR A 24 13.05 17.37 26.75
N LEU A 25 13.90 16.37 26.96
CA LEU A 25 14.23 15.85 28.29
C LEU A 25 15.38 16.59 28.99
N GLY A 26 16.15 17.39 28.27
CA GLY A 26 17.21 18.21 28.86
C GLY A 26 18.37 17.41 29.45
N LYS A 27 19.03 17.97 30.48
CA LYS A 27 20.30 17.46 31.03
C LYS A 27 20.16 16.24 31.95
N ASP A 28 18.94 15.96 32.42
CA ASP A 28 18.66 14.86 33.35
C ASP A 28 18.72 13.48 32.66
N TYR A 29 18.64 13.47 31.34
CA TYR A 29 18.71 12.27 30.51
C TYR A 29 19.94 12.26 29.62
N THR A 30 20.59 11.10 29.54
CA THR A 30 21.46 10.74 28.41
C THR A 30 20.62 9.97 27.41
N VAL A 31 20.52 10.46 26.18
CA VAL A 31 19.76 9.77 25.12
C VAL A 31 20.71 9.17 24.09
N LEU A 32 20.66 7.86 23.90
CA LEU A 32 21.51 7.11 22.96
C LEU A 32 20.68 6.40 21.89
N ALA A 33 21.32 6.11 20.75
CA ALA A 33 20.70 5.37 19.64
C ALA A 33 21.39 4.02 19.42
N SER A 34 20.61 2.95 19.25
CA SER A 34 21.10 1.60 18.89
C SER A 34 21.44 1.45 17.39
N VAL A 35 20.95 2.38 16.57
CA VAL A 35 21.05 2.35 15.10
C VAL A 35 20.32 1.12 14.53
N GLY A 36 19.10 0.85 15.00
CA GLY A 36 18.30 -0.33 14.64
C GLY A 36 18.67 -1.59 15.44
N HIS A 37 18.56 -2.76 14.81
CA HIS A 37 18.89 -4.05 15.41
C HIS A 37 20.37 -4.14 15.81
N VAL A 38 20.64 -4.65 17.02
CA VAL A 38 22.00 -4.88 17.55
C VAL A 38 22.45 -6.34 17.45
N ARG A 39 21.52 -7.25 17.13
CA ARG A 39 21.75 -8.66 16.83
C ARG A 39 20.96 -9.08 15.60
N ASP A 40 21.42 -10.12 14.92
CA ASP A 40 20.65 -10.83 13.90
C ASP A 40 21.05 -12.31 13.87
N LEU A 41 20.29 -13.13 13.14
CA LEU A 41 20.66 -14.49 12.83
C LEU A 41 21.92 -14.51 11.93
N PRO A 42 22.83 -15.49 12.10
CA PRO A 42 24.03 -15.60 11.26
C PRO A 42 23.67 -15.73 9.79
N LYS A 43 24.59 -15.30 8.91
CA LYS A 43 24.40 -15.41 7.45
C LYS A 43 24.30 -16.87 6.98
N SER A 44 25.06 -17.76 7.61
CA SER A 44 25.00 -19.20 7.34
C SER A 44 23.83 -19.84 8.07
N ASN A 45 23.11 -20.74 7.40
CA ASN A 45 21.94 -21.38 7.98
C ASN A 45 22.27 -22.56 8.91
N LYS A 46 23.47 -23.17 8.77
CA LYS A 46 23.83 -24.42 9.47
C LYS A 46 23.57 -24.38 10.98
N ASN A 47 23.73 -23.21 11.60
CA ASN A 47 23.55 -22.99 13.04
C ASN A 47 22.69 -21.74 13.32
N ALA A 48 21.74 -21.39 12.44
CA ALA A 48 20.94 -20.18 12.64
C ALA A 48 19.75 -20.40 13.58
N VAL A 49 19.12 -21.57 13.49
CA VAL A 49 17.93 -21.93 14.28
C VAL A 49 18.07 -23.39 14.69
N ASP A 50 17.98 -23.66 15.99
CA ASP A 50 17.91 -25.01 16.52
C ASP A 50 16.47 -25.51 16.49
N ILE A 51 16.12 -26.16 15.38
CA ILE A 51 14.78 -26.70 15.13
C ILE A 51 14.43 -27.81 16.14
N LYS A 52 15.39 -28.66 16.50
CA LYS A 52 15.15 -29.84 17.34
C LYS A 52 14.77 -29.48 18.77
N ASN A 53 15.32 -28.38 19.30
CA ASN A 53 15.05 -27.92 20.66
C ASN A 53 13.96 -26.83 20.73
N GLY A 54 13.06 -26.78 19.75
CA GLY A 54 11.92 -25.86 19.77
C GLY A 54 12.16 -24.54 19.03
N PHE A 55 12.91 -24.59 17.93
CA PHE A 55 13.19 -23.47 17.02
C PHE A 55 13.98 -22.31 17.65
N ILE A 56 14.95 -22.62 18.52
CA ILE A 56 15.72 -21.61 19.26
C ILE A 56 16.63 -20.84 18.28
N PRO A 57 16.48 -19.51 18.12
CA PRO A 57 17.35 -18.72 17.25
C PRO A 57 18.72 -18.49 17.88
N HIS A 58 19.77 -18.61 17.09
CA HIS A 58 21.12 -18.24 17.48
C HIS A 58 21.45 -16.84 16.98
N TYR A 59 21.38 -15.87 17.88
CA TYR A 59 21.68 -14.48 17.56
C TYR A 59 23.18 -14.18 17.65
N VAL A 60 23.71 -13.47 16.66
CA VAL A 60 25.07 -12.96 16.62
C VAL A 60 25.08 -11.44 16.60
N ILE A 61 26.13 -10.82 17.14
CA ILE A 61 26.34 -9.37 17.10
C ILE A 61 27.11 -9.03 15.81
N PRO A 62 26.53 -8.25 14.87
CA PRO A 62 27.26 -7.76 13.71
C PRO A 62 28.46 -6.90 14.12
N ALA A 63 29.55 -6.97 13.36
CA ALA A 63 30.81 -6.31 13.72
C ALA A 63 30.63 -4.78 13.88
N GLU A 64 29.83 -4.19 13.00
CA GLU A 64 29.48 -2.77 12.97
C GLU A 64 28.63 -2.30 14.18
N LYS A 65 28.13 -3.22 15.00
CA LYS A 65 27.30 -2.90 16.18
C LYS A 65 28.07 -2.89 17.50
N ARG A 66 29.29 -3.44 17.54
CA ARG A 66 30.07 -3.57 18.78
C ARG A 66 30.32 -2.22 19.47
N GLU A 67 30.74 -1.21 18.71
CA GLU A 67 31.00 0.12 19.28
C GLU A 67 29.74 0.77 19.86
N VAL A 68 28.58 0.55 19.24
CA VAL A 68 27.29 1.07 19.72
C VAL A 68 26.91 0.38 21.04
N ILE A 69 27.09 -0.93 21.12
CA ILE A 69 26.84 -1.72 22.33
C ILE A 69 27.73 -1.25 23.49
N GLU A 70 29.03 -1.11 23.27
CA GLU A 70 29.98 -0.64 24.30
C GLU A 70 29.65 0.77 24.81
N LYS A 71 29.09 1.64 23.95
CA LYS A 71 28.61 2.96 24.36
C LYS A 71 27.38 2.85 25.25
N ILE A 72 26.44 1.97 24.91
CA ILE A 72 25.23 1.71 25.70
C ILE A 72 25.60 1.12 27.06
N GLU A 73 26.46 0.11 27.11
CA GLU A 73 26.91 -0.54 28.35
C GLU A 73 27.57 0.46 29.31
N ARG A 74 28.49 1.28 28.79
CA ARG A 74 29.17 2.32 29.60
C ARG A 74 28.22 3.36 30.15
N ALA A 75 27.19 3.74 29.38
CA ALA A 75 26.18 4.68 29.83
C ALA A 75 25.24 4.03 30.87
N ALA A 76 24.84 2.78 30.63
CA ALA A 76 23.96 2.03 31.53
C ALA A 76 24.60 1.79 32.89
N ALA A 77 25.90 1.50 32.94
CA ALA A 77 26.65 1.31 34.18
C ALA A 77 26.70 2.58 35.08
N LYS A 78 26.45 3.76 34.50
CA LYS A 78 26.45 5.05 35.23
C LYS A 78 25.04 5.57 35.51
N ALA A 79 24.02 4.93 34.97
CA ALA A 79 22.65 5.41 35.03
C ALA A 79 21.88 4.76 36.18
N ASN A 80 21.06 5.56 36.87
CA ASN A 80 20.18 5.03 37.93
C ASN A 80 18.97 4.27 37.36
N ASP A 81 18.46 4.76 36.23
CA ASP A 81 17.37 4.15 35.47
C ASP A 81 17.77 4.04 34.01
N VAL A 82 17.38 2.93 33.38
CA VAL A 82 17.54 2.69 31.94
C VAL A 82 16.17 2.51 31.29
N TYR A 83 15.85 3.38 30.35
CA TYR A 83 14.63 3.37 29.56
C TYR A 83 14.90 2.86 28.14
N LEU A 84 14.05 1.96 27.66
CA LEU A 84 14.02 1.47 26.28
C LEU A 84 12.81 2.10 25.58
N ALA A 85 13.07 2.99 24.63
CA ALA A 85 12.09 3.84 23.97
C ALA A 85 12.07 3.58 22.45
N THR A 86 12.07 2.30 22.07
CA THR A 86 11.92 1.85 20.69
C THR A 86 10.46 1.96 20.23
N ASP A 87 10.22 1.72 18.96
CA ASP A 87 8.97 1.94 18.27
C ASP A 87 7.87 1.04 18.82
N PRO A 88 6.60 1.48 18.71
CA PRO A 88 5.45 0.80 19.28
C PRO A 88 5.01 -0.44 18.46
N ASP A 89 5.93 -1.13 17.79
CA ASP A 89 5.62 -2.33 17.00
C ASP A 89 6.43 -3.55 17.47
N ARG A 90 6.09 -4.72 16.93
CA ARG A 90 6.81 -5.98 17.24
C ARG A 90 8.31 -5.91 16.93
N GLU A 91 8.71 -5.10 15.94
CA GLU A 91 10.12 -4.90 15.60
C GLU A 91 10.84 -4.09 16.67
N GLY A 92 10.26 -2.97 17.11
CA GLY A 92 10.76 -2.16 18.20
C GLY A 92 10.86 -2.95 19.51
N GLU A 93 9.89 -3.83 19.79
CA GLU A 93 9.92 -4.68 20.98
C GLU A 93 11.08 -5.69 20.95
N ALA A 94 11.33 -6.32 19.79
CA ALA A 94 12.47 -7.20 19.60
C ALA A 94 13.81 -6.45 19.71
N ILE A 95 13.91 -5.23 19.20
CA ILE A 95 15.11 -4.38 19.36
C ILE A 95 15.35 -4.08 20.84
N ALA A 96 14.32 -3.68 21.59
CA ALA A 96 14.41 -3.43 23.02
C ALA A 96 14.93 -4.67 23.77
N TRP A 97 14.38 -5.85 23.46
CA TRP A 97 14.85 -7.12 24.01
C TRP A 97 16.31 -7.41 23.63
N HIS A 98 16.70 -7.23 22.37
CA HIS A 98 18.09 -7.44 21.95
C HIS A 98 19.08 -6.52 22.67
N ILE A 99 18.72 -5.25 22.89
CA ILE A 99 19.54 -4.29 23.65
C ILE A 99 19.67 -4.75 25.11
N LYS A 100 18.56 -5.14 25.75
CA LYS A 100 18.56 -5.64 27.13
C LYS A 100 19.54 -6.81 27.30
N GLU A 101 19.44 -7.81 26.42
CA GLU A 101 20.25 -9.03 26.51
C GLU A 101 21.73 -8.75 26.26
N VAL A 102 22.06 -7.97 25.24
CA VAL A 102 23.46 -7.74 24.86
C VAL A 102 24.16 -6.81 25.85
N ALA A 103 23.50 -5.73 26.29
CA ALA A 103 24.09 -4.78 27.22
C ALA A 103 23.93 -5.20 28.70
N GLY A 104 23.40 -6.41 28.97
CA GLY A 104 23.24 -6.94 30.33
C GLY A 104 22.35 -6.08 31.24
N LEU A 105 21.33 -5.42 30.69
CA LEU A 105 20.52 -4.45 31.43
C LEU A 105 19.64 -5.13 32.48
N LYS A 106 19.82 -4.73 33.75
CA LYS A 106 19.02 -5.24 34.87
C LYS A 106 17.76 -4.39 35.04
N LYS A 107 16.59 -4.99 34.79
CA LYS A 107 15.24 -4.36 34.94
C LYS A 107 15.07 -3.03 34.15
N PRO A 108 15.33 -3.00 32.83
CA PRO A 108 15.06 -1.79 32.05
C PRO A 108 13.56 -1.48 32.00
N LYS A 109 13.23 -0.20 31.91
CA LYS A 109 11.86 0.33 31.81
C LYS A 109 11.50 0.53 30.33
N ARG A 110 10.46 -0.12 29.82
CA ARG A 110 10.00 0.02 28.43
C ARG A 110 8.99 1.17 28.32
N VAL A 111 9.23 2.11 27.42
CA VAL A 111 8.41 3.32 27.20
C VAL A 111 7.94 3.34 25.76
N VAL A 112 6.64 3.56 25.53
CA VAL A 112 6.01 3.50 24.21
C VAL A 112 5.28 4.81 23.92
N PHE A 113 5.42 5.34 22.71
CA PHE A 113 4.72 6.52 22.23
C PHE A 113 4.45 6.38 20.73
N HIS A 114 3.41 7.06 20.25
CA HIS A 114 2.97 7.03 18.84
C HIS A 114 3.23 8.35 18.10
N GLU A 115 3.73 9.35 18.81
CA GLU A 115 4.25 10.61 18.27
C GLU A 115 5.39 11.12 19.15
N ILE A 116 6.30 11.91 18.56
CA ILE A 116 7.47 12.45 19.26
C ILE A 116 7.20 13.93 19.56
N THR A 117 6.31 14.19 20.50
CA THR A 117 6.03 15.52 21.05
C THR A 117 6.52 15.59 22.49
N LYS A 118 6.81 16.80 23.01
CA LYS A 118 7.26 16.95 24.40
C LYS A 118 6.27 16.32 25.39
N ALA A 119 4.98 16.63 25.24
CA ALA A 119 3.91 16.10 26.08
C ALA A 119 3.80 14.57 26.01
N ALA A 120 3.81 13.98 24.80
CA ALA A 120 3.70 12.53 24.64
C ALA A 120 4.90 11.79 25.25
N ILE A 121 6.11 12.34 25.12
CA ILE A 121 7.32 11.74 25.70
C ILE A 121 7.32 11.84 27.22
N GLU A 122 6.97 13.00 27.78
CA GLU A 122 6.88 13.20 29.24
C GLU A 122 5.83 12.27 29.85
N GLU A 123 4.66 12.15 29.21
CA GLU A 123 3.58 11.24 29.63
C GLU A 123 3.96 9.77 29.51
N ALA A 124 4.65 9.37 28.43
CA ALA A 124 5.09 7.99 28.27
C ALA A 124 6.12 7.57 29.35
N LEU A 125 6.92 8.53 29.84
CA LEU A 125 7.92 8.27 30.89
C LEU A 125 7.32 8.05 32.28
N THR A 126 6.09 8.52 32.54
CA THR A 126 5.38 8.27 33.81
C THR A 126 4.74 6.89 33.86
N HIS A 127 4.56 6.23 32.71
CA HIS A 127 3.91 4.92 32.57
C HIS A 127 4.83 3.85 31.94
N PRO A 128 6.02 3.56 32.50
CA PRO A 128 6.87 2.51 31.97
C PRO A 128 6.26 1.13 32.19
N ARG A 129 6.42 0.24 31.22
CA ARG A 129 6.05 -1.18 31.31
C ARG A 129 7.28 -2.08 31.26
N LEU A 130 7.07 -3.37 31.41
CA LEU A 130 8.05 -4.39 31.06
C LEU A 130 8.06 -4.61 29.55
N ILE A 131 9.12 -5.26 29.05
CA ILE A 131 9.14 -5.76 27.68
C ILE A 131 8.00 -6.78 27.53
N ASP A 132 7.24 -6.61 26.45
CA ASP A 132 6.15 -7.51 26.09
C ASP A 132 6.75 -8.74 25.39
N GLU A 133 6.76 -9.84 26.13
CA GLU A 133 7.34 -11.11 25.66
C GLU A 133 6.53 -11.74 24.52
N ASN A 134 5.23 -11.43 24.41
CA ASN A 134 4.38 -11.93 23.32
C ASN A 134 4.70 -11.21 22.01
N LEU A 135 4.79 -9.87 22.03
CA LEU A 135 5.22 -9.09 20.86
C LEU A 135 6.63 -9.47 20.41
N ARG A 136 7.56 -9.65 21.37
CA ARG A 136 8.91 -10.14 21.09
C ARG A 136 8.88 -11.51 20.42
N ARG A 137 8.13 -12.47 20.96
CA ARG A 137 8.01 -13.83 20.42
C ARG A 137 7.35 -13.86 19.04
N ALA A 138 6.37 -12.99 18.78
CA ALA A 138 5.76 -12.86 17.47
C ALA A 138 6.76 -12.39 16.40
N GLN A 139 7.61 -11.41 16.73
CA GLN A 139 8.69 -10.98 15.84
C GLN A 139 9.72 -12.09 15.63
N GLU A 140 10.11 -12.79 16.69
CA GLU A 140 11.05 -13.90 16.64
C GLU A 140 10.50 -15.06 15.78
N ALA A 141 9.21 -15.39 15.93
CA ALA A 141 8.53 -16.42 15.14
C ALA A 141 8.55 -16.04 13.66
N ARG A 142 8.19 -14.78 13.34
CA ARG A 142 8.28 -14.26 11.98
C ARG A 142 9.70 -14.39 11.42
N ARG A 143 10.71 -13.98 12.19
CA ARG A 143 12.11 -14.01 11.76
C ARG A 143 12.60 -15.43 11.49
N VAL A 144 12.21 -16.38 12.32
CA VAL A 144 12.53 -17.81 12.18
C VAL A 144 11.79 -18.42 10.99
N LEU A 145 10.48 -18.18 10.83
CA LEU A 145 9.71 -18.62 9.66
C LEU A 145 10.30 -18.11 8.35
N ASP A 146 10.55 -16.81 8.26
CA ASP A 146 11.11 -16.21 7.05
C ASP A 146 12.52 -16.79 6.76
N ARG A 147 13.28 -17.18 7.80
CA ARG A 147 14.59 -17.85 7.65
C ARG A 147 14.46 -19.27 7.11
N ILE A 148 13.64 -20.12 7.73
CA ILE A 148 13.54 -21.55 7.37
C ILE A 148 12.90 -21.70 5.99
N VAL A 149 11.80 -20.98 5.72
CA VAL A 149 11.14 -20.99 4.41
C VAL A 149 12.07 -20.44 3.34
N GLY A 150 12.68 -19.28 3.62
CA GLY A 150 13.57 -18.62 2.69
C GLY A 150 14.74 -19.51 2.30
N TYR A 151 15.35 -20.21 3.25
CA TYR A 151 16.50 -21.06 2.98
C TYR A 151 16.12 -22.36 2.26
N ASP A 152 15.17 -23.12 2.80
CA ASP A 152 14.83 -24.45 2.28
C ASP A 152 14.20 -24.35 0.89
N LEU A 153 13.25 -23.42 0.71
CA LEU A 153 12.59 -23.23 -0.58
C LEU A 153 13.54 -22.61 -1.63
N SER A 154 14.35 -21.62 -1.25
CA SER A 154 15.33 -21.05 -2.21
C SER A 154 16.40 -22.08 -2.58
N GLY A 155 16.85 -22.90 -1.62
CA GLY A 155 17.78 -23.99 -1.88
C GLY A 155 17.23 -24.99 -2.89
N LEU A 156 15.94 -25.35 -2.78
CA LEU A 156 15.28 -26.20 -3.75
C LEU A 156 15.16 -25.51 -5.13
N ILE A 157 14.73 -24.24 -5.19
CA ILE A 157 14.65 -23.47 -6.44
C ILE A 157 16.02 -23.33 -7.09
N TRP A 158 17.10 -23.21 -6.33
CA TRP A 158 18.46 -23.21 -6.88
C TRP A 158 18.79 -24.51 -7.59
N LYS A 159 18.44 -25.64 -6.98
CA LYS A 159 18.67 -26.97 -7.57
C LYS A 159 17.78 -27.22 -8.78
N LYS A 160 16.52 -26.77 -8.73
CA LYS A 160 15.47 -27.15 -9.70
C LYS A 160 15.21 -26.12 -10.78
N VAL A 161 15.42 -24.83 -10.55
CA VAL A 161 15.15 -23.77 -11.52
C VAL A 161 16.45 -23.09 -11.94
N ARG A 162 17.03 -22.25 -11.06
CA ARG A 162 18.30 -21.56 -11.32
C ARG A 162 18.95 -21.10 -10.01
N TYR A 163 20.27 -21.19 -9.95
CA TYR A 163 21.05 -20.63 -8.84
C TYR A 163 20.84 -19.11 -8.70
N GLY A 164 20.82 -18.63 -7.45
CA GLY A 164 20.69 -17.20 -7.11
C GLY A 164 19.25 -16.69 -6.98
N LEU A 165 18.24 -17.51 -7.28
CA LEU A 165 16.82 -17.19 -7.13
C LEU A 165 16.35 -17.28 -5.66
N SER A 166 15.30 -16.59 -5.25
CA SER A 166 14.77 -16.73 -3.90
C SER A 166 13.26 -16.88 -3.88
N ALA A 167 12.76 -17.70 -2.99
CA ALA A 167 11.35 -17.72 -2.63
C ALA A 167 11.16 -17.43 -1.16
N GLY A 168 9.96 -16.99 -0.81
CA GLY A 168 9.65 -16.60 0.55
C GLY A 168 8.19 -16.29 0.68
N ARG A 169 7.69 -16.47 1.90
CA ARG A 169 6.28 -16.51 2.22
C ARG A 169 5.47 -15.33 1.71
N VAL A 170 6.03 -14.11 1.74
CA VAL A 170 5.32 -12.90 1.26
C VAL A 170 5.77 -12.42 -0.12
N GLN A 171 6.98 -12.81 -0.58
CA GLN A 171 7.47 -12.41 -1.91
C GLN A 171 6.84 -13.26 -3.02
N SER A 172 6.63 -14.55 -2.77
CA SER A 172 6.12 -15.48 -3.76
C SER A 172 4.64 -15.22 -4.10
N PRO A 173 3.73 -15.00 -3.14
CA PRO A 173 2.35 -14.59 -3.44
C PRO A 173 2.27 -13.24 -4.14
N ALA A 174 3.12 -12.28 -3.77
CA ALA A 174 3.16 -10.98 -4.45
C ALA A 174 3.59 -11.10 -5.92
N LEU A 175 4.58 -11.96 -6.20
CA LEU A 175 4.98 -12.29 -7.57
C LEU A 175 3.86 -13.00 -8.33
N ARG A 176 3.15 -13.93 -7.67
CA ARG A 176 2.01 -14.64 -8.23
C ARG A 176 0.89 -13.71 -8.69
N ILE A 177 0.50 -12.71 -7.89
CA ILE A 177 -0.51 -11.71 -8.27
C ILE A 177 -0.14 -11.03 -9.60
N LEU A 178 1.14 -10.71 -9.78
CA LEU A 178 1.62 -10.08 -11.02
C LEU A 178 1.66 -11.09 -12.18
N ALA A 179 2.05 -12.34 -11.92
CA ALA A 179 2.06 -13.40 -12.92
C ALA A 179 0.66 -13.77 -13.42
N GLU A 180 -0.33 -13.86 -12.52
CA GLU A 180 -1.75 -14.05 -12.83
C GLU A 180 -2.22 -12.94 -13.78
N ARG A 181 -1.99 -11.66 -13.42
CA ARG A 181 -2.33 -10.52 -14.28
C ARG A 181 -1.65 -10.59 -15.65
N GLU A 182 -0.39 -11.01 -15.71
CA GLU A 182 0.32 -11.13 -16.99
C GLU A 182 -0.23 -12.26 -17.87
N ARG A 183 -0.72 -13.36 -17.27
CA ARG A 183 -1.44 -14.41 -18.01
C ARG A 183 -2.79 -13.91 -18.52
N ASP A 184 -3.54 -13.18 -17.69
CA ASP A 184 -4.82 -12.58 -18.11
C ASP A 184 -4.62 -11.66 -19.32
N ILE A 185 -3.57 -10.84 -19.31
CA ILE A 185 -3.22 -9.96 -20.43
C ILE A 185 -2.88 -10.76 -21.70
N ARG A 186 -2.14 -11.86 -21.57
CA ARG A 186 -1.72 -12.69 -22.72
C ARG A 186 -2.85 -13.55 -23.29
N ALA A 187 -3.77 -14.01 -22.44
CA ALA A 187 -4.92 -14.81 -22.83
C ALA A 187 -6.09 -13.97 -23.36
N PHE A 188 -6.01 -12.64 -23.21
CA PHE A 188 -7.07 -11.73 -23.61
C PHE A 188 -7.19 -11.64 -25.13
N ILE A 189 -8.40 -11.92 -25.64
CA ILE A 189 -8.75 -11.77 -27.06
C ILE A 189 -9.61 -10.51 -27.19
N PRO A 190 -9.14 -9.46 -27.87
CA PRO A 190 -9.93 -8.24 -28.06
C PRO A 190 -11.23 -8.51 -28.81
N ALA A 191 -12.33 -7.99 -28.27
CA ALA A 191 -13.61 -7.93 -28.96
C ALA A 191 -13.79 -6.53 -29.57
N THR A 192 -14.18 -6.48 -30.84
CA THR A 192 -14.56 -5.24 -31.53
C THR A 192 -15.93 -4.78 -31.05
N TYR A 193 -16.08 -3.47 -30.86
CA TYR A 193 -17.35 -2.80 -30.60
C TYR A 193 -17.32 -1.38 -31.19
N PHE A 194 -18.47 -0.76 -31.35
CA PHE A 194 -18.59 0.54 -32.01
C PHE A 194 -19.12 1.57 -31.02
N VAL A 195 -18.39 2.67 -30.87
CA VAL A 195 -18.83 3.82 -30.08
C VAL A 195 -19.53 4.82 -30.97
N LEU A 196 -20.83 5.01 -30.75
CA LEU A 196 -21.64 5.96 -31.50
C LEU A 196 -21.75 7.27 -30.73
N ASN A 197 -21.35 8.37 -31.38
CA ASN A 197 -21.45 9.71 -30.83
C ASN A 197 -22.34 10.58 -31.72
N ALA A 198 -23.26 11.31 -31.09
CA ALA A 198 -24.12 12.26 -31.78
C ALA A 198 -23.92 13.67 -31.21
N LEU A 199 -23.76 14.64 -32.11
CA LEU A 199 -23.70 16.05 -31.80
C LEU A 199 -25.01 16.71 -32.24
N PHE A 200 -25.67 17.36 -31.29
CA PHE A 200 -26.93 18.07 -31.54
C PHE A 200 -26.77 19.57 -31.38
N ASN A 201 -27.56 20.33 -32.15
CA ASN A 201 -27.89 21.71 -31.85
C ASN A 201 -29.22 21.74 -31.09
N THR A 202 -29.23 22.49 -30.00
CA THR A 202 -30.38 22.61 -29.07
C THR A 202 -31.28 23.80 -29.38
N ARG A 203 -31.09 24.47 -30.54
CA ARG A 203 -32.02 25.50 -31.01
C ARG A 203 -33.35 24.87 -31.41
N SER A 204 -34.32 24.90 -30.50
CA SER A 204 -35.74 24.72 -30.86
C SER A 204 -36.61 25.66 -30.02
N ASN A 205 -37.27 26.60 -30.72
CA ASN A 205 -38.28 27.57 -30.29
C ASN A 205 -37.89 28.72 -29.31
N LEU A 206 -37.45 29.82 -29.92
CA LEU A 206 -37.72 31.25 -29.68
C LEU A 206 -37.57 31.93 -28.30
N ASN A 207 -37.51 31.26 -27.15
CA ASN A 207 -37.62 32.00 -25.86
C ASN A 207 -36.52 31.78 -24.81
N SER A 208 -35.51 30.92 -25.02
CA SER A 208 -34.57 30.57 -23.94
C SER A 208 -33.07 30.68 -24.24
N ASN A 209 -32.61 30.69 -25.50
CA ASN A 209 -31.21 31.01 -25.81
C ASN A 209 -30.97 31.35 -27.31
N PRO A 210 -30.83 32.63 -27.70
CA PRO A 210 -30.72 33.01 -29.11
C PRO A 210 -29.44 32.54 -29.81
N GLN A 211 -28.40 32.10 -29.09
CA GLN A 211 -27.14 31.63 -29.70
C GLN A 211 -27.11 30.14 -30.08
N GLY A 212 -28.01 29.31 -29.53
CA GLY A 212 -27.98 27.86 -29.71
C GLY A 212 -26.76 27.22 -29.04
N SER A 213 -26.98 26.18 -28.24
CA SER A 213 -25.91 25.39 -27.62
C SER A 213 -25.76 24.04 -28.32
N THR A 214 -24.55 23.49 -28.29
CA THR A 214 -24.31 22.12 -28.72
C THR A 214 -24.50 21.14 -27.56
N LEU A 215 -24.94 19.92 -27.88
CA LEU A 215 -25.05 18.82 -26.94
C LEU A 215 -24.35 17.59 -27.55
N SER A 216 -23.22 17.19 -26.97
CA SER A 216 -22.54 15.96 -27.34
C SER A 216 -23.09 14.80 -26.52
N THR A 217 -23.44 13.72 -27.20
CA THR A 217 -24.04 12.53 -26.58
C THR A 217 -23.36 11.27 -27.08
N THR A 218 -23.42 10.20 -26.28
CA THR A 218 -22.92 8.88 -26.64
C THR A 218 -24.05 7.86 -26.49
N CYS A 219 -24.13 6.92 -27.42
CA CYS A 219 -25.10 5.82 -27.37
C CYS A 219 -24.89 4.99 -26.10
N VAL A 220 -25.99 4.64 -25.43
CA VAL A 220 -25.97 3.86 -24.18
C VAL A 220 -25.53 2.42 -24.45
N GLU A 221 -25.95 1.86 -25.57
CA GLU A 221 -25.63 0.50 -25.99
C GLU A 221 -24.64 0.56 -27.15
N GLN A 222 -23.43 0.03 -26.93
CA GLN A 222 -22.39 0.00 -27.96
C GLN A 222 -22.55 -1.27 -28.83
N PRO A 223 -22.82 -1.15 -30.14
CA PRO A 223 -22.97 -2.32 -31.01
C PRO A 223 -21.70 -3.15 -31.08
N ALA A 224 -21.85 -4.48 -31.14
CA ALA A 224 -20.73 -5.41 -31.31
C ALA A 224 -20.34 -5.59 -32.79
N THR A 225 -21.20 -5.21 -33.74
CA THR A 225 -20.99 -5.43 -35.18
C THR A 225 -21.06 -4.13 -35.96
N LYS A 226 -20.34 -4.11 -37.09
CA LYS A 226 -20.28 -2.95 -37.98
C LYS A 226 -21.62 -2.70 -38.64
N GLU A 227 -22.32 -3.77 -39.03
CA GLU A 227 -23.61 -3.71 -39.71
C GLU A 227 -24.67 -3.03 -38.82
N GLU A 228 -24.68 -3.33 -37.53
CA GLU A 228 -25.61 -2.71 -36.59
C GLU A 228 -25.25 -1.25 -36.30
N ALA A 229 -23.96 -0.95 -36.17
CA ALA A 229 -23.50 0.44 -36.02
C ALA A 229 -23.88 1.29 -37.25
N GLU A 230 -23.65 0.78 -38.47
CA GLU A 230 -24.01 1.45 -39.72
C GLU A 230 -25.54 1.60 -39.86
N ARG A 231 -26.31 0.57 -39.47
CA ARG A 231 -27.78 0.66 -39.43
C ARG A 231 -28.22 1.80 -38.53
N ILE A 232 -27.72 1.86 -37.29
CA ILE A 232 -28.06 2.90 -36.31
C ILE A 232 -27.69 4.29 -36.85
N VAL A 233 -26.47 4.46 -37.39
CA VAL A 233 -26.04 5.74 -37.98
C VAL A 233 -26.95 6.16 -39.14
N GLN A 234 -27.30 5.24 -40.03
CA GLN A 234 -28.06 5.53 -41.22
C GLN A 234 -29.50 5.96 -40.89
N VAL A 235 -30.19 5.21 -40.02
CA VAL A 235 -31.56 5.56 -39.61
C VAL A 235 -31.59 6.78 -38.69
N GLY A 236 -30.59 6.93 -37.81
CA GLY A 236 -30.47 8.06 -36.90
C GLY A 236 -30.22 9.39 -37.61
N LYS A 237 -29.54 9.39 -38.76
CA LYS A 237 -29.32 10.60 -39.59
C LYS A 237 -30.60 11.16 -40.20
N THR A 238 -31.62 10.33 -40.40
CA THR A 238 -32.91 10.74 -40.98
C THR A 238 -34.01 10.92 -39.94
N ALA A 239 -33.75 10.56 -38.68
CA ALA A 239 -34.72 10.57 -37.60
C ALA A 239 -34.96 11.97 -37.01
N ALA A 240 -36.14 12.16 -36.43
CA ALA A 240 -36.41 13.28 -35.54
C ALA A 240 -35.93 12.94 -34.12
N TRP A 241 -35.17 13.86 -33.53
CA TRP A 241 -34.57 13.67 -32.20
C TRP A 241 -35.24 14.57 -31.16
N THR A 242 -35.54 13.99 -29.99
CA THR A 242 -36.14 14.71 -28.88
C THR A 242 -35.48 14.35 -27.56
N ILE A 243 -35.57 15.25 -26.59
CA ILE A 243 -35.19 14.97 -25.22
C ILE A 243 -36.20 14.00 -24.61
N ASP A 244 -35.71 12.82 -24.20
CA ASP A 244 -36.53 11.79 -23.55
C ASP A 244 -36.60 12.01 -22.04
N ALA A 245 -35.46 12.31 -21.42
CA ALA A 245 -35.37 12.55 -19.99
C ALA A 245 -34.27 13.55 -19.64
N VAL A 246 -34.53 14.36 -18.61
CA VAL A 246 -33.53 15.19 -17.94
C VAL A 246 -33.57 14.84 -16.46
N THR A 247 -32.49 14.24 -15.96
CA THR A 247 -32.39 13.82 -14.56
C THR A 247 -31.32 14.64 -13.85
N GLU A 248 -31.70 15.28 -12.76
CA GLU A 248 -30.76 15.99 -11.87
C GLU A 248 -30.72 15.32 -10.50
N LYS A 249 -29.51 15.01 -10.03
CA LYS A 249 -29.30 14.37 -8.73
C LYS A 249 -28.23 15.09 -7.94
N ASN A 250 -28.58 15.50 -6.73
CA ASN A 250 -27.61 15.94 -5.74
C ASN A 250 -26.86 14.73 -5.18
N GLU A 251 -25.54 14.72 -5.36
CA GLU A 251 -24.66 13.67 -4.86
C GLU A 251 -23.62 14.26 -3.91
N GLY A 252 -23.47 13.62 -2.74
CA GLY A 252 -22.44 13.96 -1.77
C GLY A 252 -21.16 13.17 -2.05
N ARG A 253 -20.03 13.84 -2.20
CA ARG A 253 -18.71 13.20 -2.21
C ARG A 253 -18.09 13.31 -0.82
N ASN A 254 -18.09 12.20 -0.08
CA ASN A 254 -17.48 12.14 1.25
C ASN A 254 -15.94 12.19 1.15
N PRO A 255 -15.25 12.84 2.12
CA PRO A 255 -13.80 12.77 2.21
C PRO A 255 -13.35 11.36 2.58
N ARG A 256 -12.13 11.00 2.14
CA ARG A 256 -11.51 9.72 2.52
C ARG A 256 -11.01 9.78 3.98
N PRO A 257 -10.92 8.62 4.66
CA PRO A 257 -10.32 8.53 5.98
C PRO A 257 -8.88 9.06 6.03
N PRO A 258 -8.37 9.38 7.24
CA PRO A 258 -6.95 9.59 7.48
C PRO A 258 -6.08 8.44 6.95
N PHE A 259 -4.79 8.69 6.76
CA PHE A 259 -3.91 7.69 6.18
C PHE A 259 -3.64 6.53 7.14
N THR A 260 -3.79 5.32 6.61
CA THR A 260 -3.03 4.13 7.03
C THR A 260 -1.72 4.08 6.25
N THR A 261 -0.82 3.14 6.59
CA THR A 261 0.42 2.92 5.83
C THR A 261 0.15 2.54 4.37
N SER A 262 -0.82 1.66 4.14
CA SER A 262 -1.19 1.22 2.78
C SER A 262 -1.70 2.40 1.95
N THR A 263 -2.67 3.16 2.48
CA THR A 263 -3.28 4.27 1.76
C THR A 263 -2.32 5.45 1.56
N LEU A 264 -1.36 5.66 2.47
CA LEU A 264 -0.26 6.61 2.30
C LEU A 264 0.64 6.20 1.14
N GLN A 265 1.11 4.95 1.11
CA GLN A 265 1.97 4.45 0.04
C GLN A 265 1.28 4.50 -1.32
N GLN A 266 0.00 4.10 -1.39
CA GLN A 266 -0.81 4.19 -2.61
C GLN A 266 -0.93 5.64 -3.10
N THR A 267 -1.30 6.57 -2.21
CA THR A 267 -1.54 7.96 -2.60
C THR A 267 -0.24 8.68 -2.95
N ALA A 268 0.85 8.45 -2.20
CA ALA A 268 2.18 8.99 -2.51
C ALA A 268 2.72 8.45 -3.83
N SER A 269 2.46 7.17 -4.15
CA SER A 269 2.77 6.63 -5.46
C SER A 269 1.98 7.39 -6.54
N THR A 270 0.65 7.40 -6.49
CA THR A 270 -0.19 8.05 -7.52
C THR A 270 0.12 9.54 -7.69
N ARG A 271 0.20 10.31 -6.60
CA ARG A 271 0.31 11.78 -6.65
C ARG A 271 1.73 12.31 -6.72
N LEU A 272 2.70 11.66 -6.06
CA LEU A 272 4.09 12.14 -5.97
C LEU A 272 5.05 11.30 -6.81
N GLY A 273 4.59 10.18 -7.38
CA GLY A 273 5.46 9.24 -8.09
C GLY A 273 6.43 8.50 -7.16
N PHE A 274 6.18 8.49 -5.85
CA PHE A 274 7.10 7.86 -4.91
C PHE A 274 6.95 6.34 -4.92
N ALA A 275 8.09 5.64 -5.04
CA ALA A 275 8.14 4.23 -4.72
C ALA A 275 7.80 4.03 -3.22
N PRO A 276 7.16 2.91 -2.83
CA PRO A 276 6.79 2.65 -1.44
C PRO A 276 7.96 2.77 -0.45
N SER A 277 9.16 2.33 -0.85
CA SER A 277 10.38 2.44 -0.04
C SER A 277 10.88 3.89 0.12
N ARG A 278 10.63 4.76 -0.88
CA ARG A 278 10.90 6.20 -0.82
C ARG A 278 9.90 6.89 0.12
N THR A 279 8.62 6.56 0.00
CA THR A 279 7.55 7.04 0.90
C THR A 279 7.86 6.71 2.36
N MET A 280 8.17 5.44 2.66
CA MET A 280 8.44 5.03 4.05
C MET A 280 9.72 5.66 4.62
N ARG A 281 10.71 5.95 3.79
CA ARG A 281 11.94 6.65 4.22
C ARG A 281 11.65 8.09 4.60
N ALA A 282 10.89 8.82 3.78
CA ALA A 282 10.48 10.18 4.09
C ALA A 282 9.56 10.23 5.33
N ALA A 283 8.59 9.31 5.42
CA ALA A 283 7.71 9.19 6.58
C ALA A 283 8.49 8.90 7.86
N GLN A 284 9.46 7.98 7.82
CA GLN A 284 10.36 7.72 8.96
C GLN A 284 11.04 9.01 9.40
N LYS A 285 11.63 9.79 8.48
CA LYS A 285 12.32 11.03 8.82
C LYS A 285 11.39 12.08 9.44
N LEU A 286 10.18 12.22 8.91
CA LEU A 286 9.17 13.12 9.47
C LEU A 286 8.76 12.69 10.89
N TYR A 287 8.53 11.38 11.12
CA TYR A 287 8.19 10.85 12.44
C TYR A 287 9.33 11.04 13.45
N GLU A 288 10.57 10.71 13.07
CA GLU A 288 11.75 10.88 13.94
C GLU A 288 12.03 12.34 14.33
N ALA A 289 11.63 13.28 13.47
CA ALA A 289 11.69 14.72 13.70
C ALA A 289 10.45 15.27 14.45
N GLY A 290 9.49 14.42 14.81
CA GLY A 290 8.28 14.80 15.54
C GLY A 290 7.25 15.56 14.71
N HIS A 291 7.23 15.38 13.39
CA HIS A 291 6.30 16.08 12.49
C HIS A 291 5.01 15.31 12.20
N ILE A 292 5.05 13.98 12.22
CA ILE A 292 3.89 13.11 12.01
C ILE A 292 3.82 12.05 13.10
N THR A 293 2.65 11.43 13.25
CA THR A 293 2.47 10.21 14.03
C THR A 293 3.17 9.01 13.38
N TYR A 294 3.24 7.90 14.11
CA TYR A 294 3.90 6.68 13.66
C TYR A 294 3.34 6.15 12.33
N MET A 295 4.23 5.98 11.35
CA MET A 295 3.86 5.73 9.95
C MET A 295 3.58 4.25 9.61
N ARG A 296 3.70 3.33 10.57
CA ARG A 296 3.38 1.90 10.40
C ARG A 296 2.13 1.56 11.20
N THR A 297 0.98 1.85 10.60
CA THR A 297 -0.34 1.74 11.20
C THR A 297 -1.35 1.29 10.17
N ASP A 298 -2.25 0.42 10.59
CA ASP A 298 -3.46 0.01 9.89
C ASP A 298 -4.71 0.73 10.41
N SER A 299 -4.54 1.66 11.34
CA SER A 299 -5.61 2.43 11.97
C SER A 299 -5.93 3.71 11.21
N VAL A 300 -7.22 4.05 11.18
CA VAL A 300 -7.74 5.33 10.70
C VAL A 300 -8.23 6.22 11.84
N ASN A 301 -8.05 5.78 13.09
CA ASN A 301 -8.48 6.51 14.28
C ASN A 301 -7.67 7.80 14.46
N LEU A 302 -8.30 8.82 15.03
CA LEU A 302 -7.67 10.08 15.41
C LEU A 302 -7.97 10.37 16.88
N GLY A 303 -6.98 10.83 17.62
CA GLY A 303 -7.12 11.27 19.00
C GLY A 303 -8.04 12.50 19.10
N THR A 304 -8.78 12.59 20.20
CA THR A 304 -9.75 13.67 20.44
C THR A 304 -9.11 15.06 20.41
N GLU A 305 -7.92 15.20 20.97
CA GLU A 305 -7.14 16.45 20.92
C GLU A 305 -6.75 16.81 19.48
N ALA A 306 -6.28 15.83 18.70
CA ALA A 306 -5.89 16.04 17.31
C ALA A 306 -7.09 16.48 16.45
N VAL A 307 -8.24 15.84 16.63
CA VAL A 307 -9.50 16.23 15.97
C VAL A 307 -9.87 17.66 16.31
N SER A 308 -9.78 18.04 17.59
CA SER A 308 -10.09 19.41 18.04
C SER A 308 -9.13 20.45 17.43
N LYS A 309 -7.82 20.15 17.40
CA LYS A 309 -6.81 21.00 16.74
C LYS A 309 -7.09 21.13 15.23
N MET A 310 -7.39 20.04 14.54
CA MET A 310 -7.73 20.04 13.11
C MET A 310 -9.02 20.82 12.83
N ALA A 311 -10.04 20.68 13.68
CA ALA A 311 -11.29 21.43 13.56
C ALA A 311 -11.04 22.94 13.60
N ASN A 312 -10.24 23.41 14.56
CA ASN A 312 -9.86 24.82 14.66
C ASN A 312 -9.11 25.33 13.42
N VAL A 313 -8.23 24.52 12.83
CA VAL A 313 -7.53 24.85 11.58
C VAL A 313 -8.54 25.02 10.44
N ILE A 314 -9.47 24.08 10.30
CA ILE A 314 -10.48 24.10 9.22
C ILE A 314 -11.42 25.30 9.38
N GLU A 315 -11.94 25.56 10.58
CA GLU A 315 -12.81 26.73 10.80
C GLU A 315 -12.09 28.04 10.51
N LYS A 316 -10.81 28.16 10.89
CA LYS A 316 -10.00 29.37 10.65
C LYS A 316 -9.66 29.57 9.18
N GLU A 317 -9.28 28.51 8.46
CA GLU A 317 -8.82 28.60 7.08
C GLU A 317 -9.98 28.61 6.06
N PHE A 318 -11.07 27.89 6.33
CA PHE A 318 -12.16 27.67 5.37
C PHE A 318 -13.54 28.14 5.84
N GLY A 319 -13.76 28.30 7.14
CA GLY A 319 -15.05 28.67 7.71
C GLY A 319 -15.82 27.47 8.30
N LYS A 320 -16.81 27.78 9.15
CA LYS A 320 -17.56 26.79 9.93
C LYS A 320 -18.37 25.82 9.06
N GLU A 321 -18.83 26.27 7.90
CA GLU A 321 -19.56 25.46 6.93
C GLU A 321 -18.71 24.34 6.28
N TYR A 322 -17.38 24.46 6.37
CA TYR A 322 -16.45 23.43 5.90
C TYR A 322 -16.07 22.42 6.98
N LEU A 323 -16.37 22.68 8.25
CA LEU A 323 -16.07 21.74 9.32
C LEU A 323 -17.15 20.66 9.41
N GLN A 324 -16.73 19.40 9.45
CA GLN A 324 -17.58 18.28 9.85
C GLN A 324 -16.73 17.24 10.56
N VAL A 325 -16.77 17.22 11.90
CA VAL A 325 -16.04 16.22 12.69
C VAL A 325 -16.54 14.82 12.36
N ARG A 326 -15.61 13.93 12.03
CA ARG A 326 -15.89 12.55 11.61
C ARG A 326 -15.04 11.57 12.41
N ALA A 327 -15.72 10.55 12.93
CA ALA A 327 -15.07 9.36 13.44
C ALA A 327 -14.99 8.31 12.32
N TYR A 328 -13.80 7.77 12.11
CA TYR A 328 -13.56 6.66 11.18
C TYR A 328 -13.32 5.40 11.99
N LYS A 329 -13.92 4.29 11.56
CA LYS A 329 -13.76 3.00 12.23
C LYS A 329 -12.70 2.17 11.51
N THR A 330 -11.70 1.73 12.26
CA THR A 330 -10.73 0.76 11.77
C THR A 330 -11.38 -0.62 11.59
N THR A 331 -11.19 -1.23 10.44
CA THR A 331 -11.74 -2.55 10.09
C THR A 331 -10.70 -3.68 10.12
N SER A 332 -9.41 -3.34 10.27
CA SER A 332 -8.35 -4.34 10.44
C SER A 332 -8.53 -5.09 11.76
N LYS A 333 -8.50 -6.43 11.70
CA LYS A 333 -8.58 -7.31 12.87
C LYS A 333 -7.41 -7.14 13.84
N ASN A 334 -6.28 -6.61 13.35
CA ASN A 334 -5.02 -6.52 14.09
C ASN A 334 -4.63 -5.09 14.44
N ALA A 335 -5.46 -4.10 14.12
CA ALA A 335 -5.26 -2.76 14.62
C ALA A 335 -5.47 -2.82 16.12
N GLN A 336 -4.37 -2.88 16.88
CA GLN A 336 -4.43 -2.55 18.30
C GLN A 336 -5.06 -1.16 18.38
N GLU A 337 -6.17 -1.04 19.10
CA GLU A 337 -6.98 0.19 19.15
C GLU A 337 -6.17 1.41 19.64
N ALA A 338 -4.98 1.18 20.21
CA ALA A 338 -4.01 2.19 20.62
C ALA A 338 -3.25 2.86 19.45
N HIS A 339 -3.32 2.33 18.22
CA HIS A 339 -2.66 2.95 17.07
C HIS A 339 -3.52 4.05 16.45
N GLU A 340 -2.90 5.18 16.19
CA GLU A 340 -3.51 6.29 15.48
C GLU A 340 -3.21 6.23 13.99
N ALA A 341 -4.00 6.93 13.18
CA ALA A 341 -3.72 7.18 11.78
C ALA A 341 -2.43 8.00 11.61
N ILE A 342 -1.89 7.97 10.39
CA ILE A 342 -0.79 8.83 9.97
C ILE A 342 -1.34 10.24 9.74
N ARG A 343 -0.98 11.16 10.63
CA ARG A 343 -1.38 12.57 10.63
C ARG A 343 -0.24 13.46 11.09
N PRO A 344 -0.29 14.79 10.88
CA PRO A 344 0.64 15.71 11.52
C PRO A 344 0.51 15.66 13.04
N THR A 345 1.62 15.84 13.75
CA THR A 345 1.58 16.09 15.21
C THR A 345 0.94 17.45 15.50
N GLU A 346 1.24 18.45 14.67
CA GLU A 346 0.70 19.81 14.78
C GLU A 346 0.09 20.25 13.44
N ALA A 347 -1.22 20.08 13.28
CA ALA A 347 -1.93 20.35 12.02
C ALA A 347 -1.87 21.84 11.58
N VAL A 348 -1.65 22.76 12.52
CA VAL A 348 -1.46 24.20 12.24
C VAL A 348 -0.17 24.47 11.46
N ARG A 349 0.83 23.58 11.53
CA ARG A 349 2.06 23.72 10.77
C ARG A 349 1.80 23.30 9.32
N GLU A 350 1.83 24.26 8.40
CA GLU A 350 1.57 24.02 6.97
C GLU A 350 2.68 23.20 6.28
N HIS A 351 3.94 23.44 6.65
CA HIS A 351 5.10 22.78 6.07
C HIS A 351 6.04 22.22 7.13
N ALA A 352 6.59 21.03 6.88
CA ALA A 352 7.62 20.41 7.72
C ALA A 352 8.53 19.51 6.88
N GLY A 353 9.68 19.13 7.42
CA GLY A 353 10.67 18.34 6.71
C GLY A 353 11.80 19.16 6.10
N THR A 354 12.93 18.50 5.89
CA THR A 354 14.20 19.09 5.46
C THR A 354 14.46 18.89 3.97
N THR A 355 14.07 17.73 3.44
CA THR A 355 14.24 17.39 2.03
C THR A 355 12.96 17.64 1.21
N PRO A 356 13.04 17.77 -0.12
CA PRO A 356 11.84 17.89 -0.97
C PRO A 356 10.87 16.72 -0.76
N ASP A 357 11.37 15.50 -0.60
CA ASP A 357 10.56 14.31 -0.36
C ASP A 357 9.78 14.40 0.96
N GLU A 358 10.43 14.84 2.03
CA GLU A 358 9.80 15.04 3.33
C GLU A 358 8.72 16.12 3.26
N LYS A 359 8.99 17.26 2.61
CA LYS A 359 8.04 18.36 2.47
C LYS A 359 6.79 17.95 1.71
N GLN A 360 6.96 17.34 0.53
CA GLN A 360 5.85 16.87 -0.29
C GLN A 360 5.01 15.80 0.43
N LEU A 361 5.68 14.88 1.14
CA LEU A 361 4.96 13.84 1.88
C LEU A 361 4.21 14.41 3.10
N TYR A 362 4.81 15.37 3.81
CA TYR A 362 4.15 16.05 4.92
C TYR A 362 2.90 16.80 4.47
N GLU A 363 2.99 17.58 3.39
CA GLU A 363 1.85 18.30 2.81
C GLU A 363 0.74 17.34 2.40
N LEU A 364 1.09 16.19 1.81
CA LEU A 364 0.11 15.15 1.47
C LEU A 364 -0.58 14.59 2.73
N ILE A 365 0.19 14.29 3.79
CA ILE A 365 -0.33 13.79 5.07
C ILE A 365 -1.24 14.83 5.74
N ARG A 366 -0.79 16.09 5.83
CA ARG A 366 -1.57 17.21 6.38
C ARG A 366 -2.88 17.40 5.64
N THR A 367 -2.81 17.46 4.32
CA THR A 367 -3.99 17.59 3.44
C THR A 367 -4.98 16.47 3.73
N ARG A 368 -4.54 15.20 3.73
CA ARG A 368 -5.43 14.07 4.01
C ARG A 368 -6.06 14.11 5.41
N ALA A 369 -5.28 14.49 6.42
CA ALA A 369 -5.77 14.58 7.79
C ALA A 369 -6.86 15.66 7.93
N LEU A 370 -6.62 16.87 7.40
CA LEU A 370 -7.58 17.96 7.44
C LEU A 370 -8.84 17.66 6.63
N VAL A 371 -8.72 17.19 5.38
CA VAL A 371 -9.91 16.87 4.55
C VAL A 371 -10.78 15.80 5.18
N SER A 372 -10.21 14.88 5.96
CA SER A 372 -10.97 13.85 6.68
C SER A 372 -11.94 14.44 7.71
N GLN A 373 -11.74 15.69 8.15
CA GLN A 373 -12.60 16.39 9.11
C GLN A 373 -13.40 17.52 8.44
N MET A 374 -13.42 17.56 7.10
CA MET A 374 -14.19 18.55 6.34
C MET A 374 -15.57 18.02 5.91
N ALA A 375 -16.46 18.95 5.60
CA ALA A 375 -17.78 18.68 5.04
C ALA A 375 -17.69 18.00 3.66
N SER A 376 -18.69 17.18 3.34
CA SER A 376 -18.78 16.53 2.02
C SER A 376 -18.92 17.58 0.91
N ALA A 377 -18.29 17.34 -0.23
CA ALA A 377 -18.60 18.13 -1.42
C ALA A 377 -20.02 17.79 -1.88
N ARG A 378 -20.77 18.79 -2.36
CA ARG A 378 -22.09 18.60 -2.97
C ARG A 378 -21.97 18.88 -4.45
N VAL A 379 -22.33 17.89 -5.26
CA VAL A 379 -22.25 17.96 -6.72
C VAL A 379 -23.65 17.72 -7.28
N LEU A 380 -24.05 18.53 -8.25
CA LEU A 380 -25.23 18.31 -9.06
C LEU A 380 -24.81 17.51 -10.29
N ARG A 381 -25.28 16.27 -10.39
CA ARG A 381 -25.14 15.48 -11.62
C ARG A 381 -26.37 15.65 -12.48
N THR A 382 -26.17 15.97 -13.74
CA THR A 382 -27.23 16.11 -14.74
C THR A 382 -27.01 15.03 -15.80
N SER A 383 -28.02 14.25 -16.10
CA SER A 383 -28.01 13.29 -17.21
C SER A 383 -29.15 13.63 -18.15
N ILE A 384 -28.82 13.82 -19.43
CA ILE A 384 -29.79 14.11 -20.49
C ILE A 384 -29.82 12.90 -21.41
N ALA A 385 -30.99 12.29 -21.53
CA ALA A 385 -31.27 11.20 -22.46
C ALA A 385 -31.99 11.75 -23.69
N VAL A 386 -31.52 11.35 -24.86
CA VAL A 386 -32.03 11.76 -26.16
C VAL A 386 -32.48 10.52 -26.93
N LYS A 387 -33.70 10.57 -27.46
CA LYS A 387 -34.26 9.50 -28.30
C LYS A 387 -34.51 9.97 -29.72
N ALA A 388 -34.39 9.04 -30.64
CA ALA A 388 -34.88 9.18 -32.00
C ALA A 388 -36.31 8.63 -32.11
N ASP A 389 -37.06 9.05 -33.12
CA ASP A 389 -38.37 8.51 -33.48
C ASP A 389 -38.30 7.19 -34.29
N VAL A 390 -37.15 6.52 -34.25
CA VAL A 390 -36.88 5.23 -34.90
C VAL A 390 -36.30 4.25 -33.88
N ASP A 391 -36.35 2.96 -34.20
CA ASP A 391 -35.88 1.88 -33.33
C ASP A 391 -34.34 1.78 -33.30
N ILE A 392 -33.74 2.62 -32.45
CA ILE A 392 -32.32 2.65 -32.10
C ILE A 392 -32.15 2.95 -30.60
N PRO A 393 -31.01 2.57 -29.99
CA PRO A 393 -30.78 2.86 -28.58
C PRO A 393 -30.72 4.36 -28.28
N THR A 394 -31.01 4.69 -27.02
CA THR A 394 -30.95 6.06 -26.50
C THR A 394 -29.50 6.57 -26.46
N PHE A 395 -29.35 7.88 -26.65
CA PHE A 395 -28.08 8.58 -26.50
C PHE A 395 -28.09 9.41 -25.22
N THR A 396 -26.96 9.51 -24.52
CA THR A 396 -26.88 10.24 -23.25
C THR A 396 -25.74 11.25 -23.22
N ALA A 397 -25.97 12.37 -22.55
CA ALA A 397 -24.97 13.33 -22.12
C ALA A 397 -24.96 13.40 -20.59
N ASN A 398 -23.77 13.43 -19.99
CA ASN A 398 -23.60 13.51 -18.54
C ASN A 398 -22.80 14.76 -18.17
N GLY A 399 -23.40 15.57 -17.30
CA GLY A 399 -22.83 16.77 -16.71
C GLY A 399 -22.67 16.63 -15.22
N SER A 400 -21.78 17.45 -14.67
CA SER A 400 -21.49 17.49 -13.24
C SER A 400 -21.06 18.90 -12.88
N ARG A 401 -21.73 19.51 -11.89
CA ARG A 401 -21.37 20.82 -11.37
C ARG A 401 -21.20 20.80 -9.87
N THR A 402 -20.11 21.38 -9.38
CA THR A 402 -19.86 21.53 -7.95
C THR A 402 -20.74 22.62 -7.36
N LEU A 403 -21.72 22.25 -6.52
CA LEU A 403 -22.56 23.21 -5.77
C LEU A 403 -21.88 23.72 -4.51
N PHE A 404 -21.12 22.84 -3.84
CA PHE A 404 -20.33 23.18 -2.67
C PHE A 404 -19.07 22.32 -2.67
N PRO A 405 -17.86 22.90 -2.66
CA PRO A 405 -16.64 22.13 -2.79
C PRO A 405 -16.36 21.27 -1.55
N GLY A 406 -16.80 21.67 -0.35
CA GLY A 406 -16.48 20.95 0.89
C GLY A 406 -14.99 20.66 0.99
N TRP A 407 -14.62 19.41 1.27
CA TRP A 407 -13.22 18.97 1.34
C TRP A 407 -12.40 19.17 0.04
N LEU A 408 -13.04 19.31 -1.13
CA LEU A 408 -12.36 19.59 -2.40
C LEU A 408 -11.78 21.01 -2.46
N ALA A 409 -12.17 21.91 -1.54
CA ALA A 409 -11.56 23.23 -1.42
C ALA A 409 -10.09 23.15 -1.01
N LEU A 410 -9.73 22.14 -0.21
CA LEU A 410 -8.34 21.88 0.20
C LEU A 410 -7.63 20.87 -0.72
N ASP A 411 -8.29 19.77 -1.09
CA ASP A 411 -7.73 18.79 -2.05
C ASP A 411 -8.20 19.06 -3.49
N THR A 412 -7.68 20.15 -4.06
CA THR A 412 -8.09 20.65 -5.39
C THR A 412 -7.78 19.67 -6.53
N ILE A 413 -6.74 18.85 -6.39
CA ILE A 413 -6.39 17.78 -7.35
C ILE A 413 -7.55 16.78 -7.50
N ALA A 414 -8.37 16.59 -6.47
CA ALA A 414 -9.49 15.66 -6.50
C ALA A 414 -10.81 16.27 -7.01
N ARG A 415 -10.84 17.58 -7.31
CA ARG A 415 -12.07 18.31 -7.67
C ARG A 415 -12.65 17.83 -9.00
N GLY A 416 -11.80 17.70 -10.02
CA GLY A 416 -12.24 17.52 -11.41
C GLY A 416 -12.76 18.84 -12.01
N GLU A 417 -13.09 18.81 -13.29
CA GLU A 417 -13.70 19.94 -14.01
C GLU A 417 -15.23 19.83 -13.97
N ASP A 418 -15.90 20.98 -13.90
CA ASP A 418 -17.35 21.03 -14.02
C ASP A 418 -17.73 20.91 -15.51
N VAL A 419 -18.67 20.02 -15.81
CA VAL A 419 -19.25 19.85 -17.15
C VAL A 419 -20.70 20.32 -17.06
N GLU A 420 -20.95 21.55 -17.49
CA GLU A 420 -22.31 22.09 -17.55
C GLU A 420 -23.00 21.65 -18.86
N LEU A 421 -24.20 21.11 -18.72
CA LEU A 421 -25.07 20.81 -19.86
C LEU A 421 -26.06 21.95 -20.08
N PRO A 422 -26.52 22.16 -21.33
CA PRO A 422 -27.55 23.14 -21.63
C PRO A 422 -28.86 22.80 -20.88
N LYS A 423 -29.61 23.85 -20.50
CA LYS A 423 -30.93 23.67 -19.89
C LYS A 423 -31.94 23.28 -20.97
N LEU A 424 -32.44 22.07 -20.89
CA LEU A 424 -33.40 21.48 -21.82
C LEU A 424 -34.59 20.90 -21.05
N SER A 425 -35.73 20.78 -21.72
CA SER A 425 -36.94 20.17 -21.20
C SER A 425 -37.27 18.89 -21.97
N VAL A 426 -37.95 17.96 -21.30
CA VAL A 426 -38.47 16.75 -21.95
C VAL A 426 -39.39 17.15 -23.10
N GLY A 427 -39.18 16.54 -24.27
CA GLY A 427 -39.91 16.84 -25.50
C GLY A 427 -39.28 17.92 -26.38
N ASP A 428 -38.24 18.64 -25.91
CA ASP A 428 -37.52 19.61 -26.75
C ASP A 428 -36.96 18.91 -28.00
N SER A 429 -37.20 19.50 -29.18
CA SER A 429 -36.66 19.00 -30.43
C SER A 429 -35.19 19.38 -30.59
N LEU A 430 -34.40 18.47 -31.14
CA LEU A 430 -32.99 18.68 -31.42
C LEU A 430 -32.72 18.60 -32.92
N THR A 431 -31.79 19.41 -33.41
CA THR A 431 -31.24 19.27 -34.77
C THR A 431 -29.95 18.48 -34.70
N LEU A 432 -29.91 17.32 -35.36
CA LEU A 432 -28.67 16.55 -35.47
C LEU A 432 -27.66 17.29 -36.36
N LEU A 433 -26.45 17.48 -35.85
CA LEU A 433 -25.32 18.06 -36.58
C LEU A 433 -24.41 16.96 -37.13
N SER A 434 -24.09 15.96 -36.31
CA SER A 434 -23.34 14.78 -36.74
C SER A 434 -23.74 13.56 -35.93
N LEU A 435 -23.64 12.38 -36.55
CA LEU A 435 -23.78 11.07 -35.92
C LEU A 435 -22.78 10.15 -36.58
N ASP A 436 -21.81 9.70 -35.80
CA ASP A 436 -20.64 8.99 -36.28
C ASP A 436 -20.37 7.76 -35.41
N SER A 437 -19.87 6.70 -36.02
CA SER A 437 -19.44 5.48 -35.35
C SER A 437 -17.91 5.38 -35.34
N GLU A 438 -17.32 5.14 -34.17
CA GLU A 438 -15.90 4.86 -34.00
C GLU A 438 -15.71 3.39 -33.67
N GLU A 439 -14.97 2.65 -34.50
CA GLU A 439 -14.58 1.27 -34.19
C GLU A 439 -13.57 1.27 -33.05
N LYS A 440 -13.85 0.50 -32.00
CA LYS A 440 -12.96 0.27 -30.87
C LYS A 440 -12.79 -1.21 -30.61
N GLN A 441 -11.74 -1.52 -29.87
CA GLN A 441 -11.49 -2.85 -29.35
C GLN A 441 -11.41 -2.79 -27.83
N THR A 442 -11.93 -3.82 -27.17
CA THR A 442 -11.73 -3.98 -25.74
C THR A 442 -10.25 -4.14 -25.46
N GLU A 443 -9.75 -3.56 -24.37
CA GLU A 443 -8.35 -3.66 -23.97
C GLU A 443 -8.15 -4.72 -22.88
N PRO A 444 -6.97 -5.37 -22.81
CA PRO A 444 -6.66 -6.29 -21.72
C PRO A 444 -6.64 -5.56 -20.37
N PRO A 445 -6.77 -6.28 -19.24
CA PRO A 445 -6.68 -5.66 -17.93
C PRO A 445 -5.33 -4.98 -17.73
N ASN A 446 -5.34 -3.75 -17.21
CA ASN A 446 -4.13 -2.98 -16.97
C ASN A 446 -3.17 -3.72 -16.02
N ARG A 447 -1.85 -3.66 -16.30
CA ARG A 447 -0.83 -4.10 -15.34
C ARG A 447 -0.95 -3.34 -14.02
N TYR A 448 -0.56 -3.98 -12.93
CA TYR A 448 -0.53 -3.31 -11.63
C TYR A 448 0.56 -2.25 -11.59
N THR A 449 0.24 -1.11 -10.98
CA THR A 449 1.26 -0.17 -10.48
C THR A 449 1.69 -0.59 -9.07
N GLU A 450 2.71 0.05 -8.48
CA GLU A 450 3.05 -0.20 -7.07
C GLU A 450 1.87 0.10 -6.13
N ALA A 451 1.10 1.18 -6.40
CA ALA A 451 -0.13 1.47 -5.68
C ALA A 451 -1.19 0.36 -5.86
N GLY A 452 -1.38 -0.10 -7.10
CA GLY A 452 -2.32 -1.16 -7.42
C GLY A 452 -1.96 -2.48 -6.73
N LEU A 453 -0.69 -2.85 -6.69
CA LEU A 453 -0.23 -4.07 -6.04
C LEU A 453 -0.36 -3.99 -4.51
N ILE A 454 -0.05 -2.85 -3.89
CA ILE A 454 -0.26 -2.66 -2.44
C ILE A 454 -1.73 -2.83 -2.08
N LYS A 455 -2.63 -2.21 -2.86
CA LYS A 455 -4.08 -2.35 -2.68
C LYS A 455 -4.52 -3.81 -2.76
N GLU A 456 -3.99 -4.55 -3.74
CA GLU A 456 -4.33 -5.95 -3.93
C GLU A 456 -3.78 -6.85 -2.81
N LEU A 457 -2.55 -6.59 -2.34
CA LEU A 457 -1.95 -7.29 -1.20
C LEU A 457 -2.77 -7.07 0.08
N GLU A 458 -3.14 -5.84 0.39
CA GLU A 458 -4.01 -5.51 1.53
C GLU A 458 -5.37 -6.21 1.41
N LYS A 459 -6.01 -6.15 0.24
CA LYS A 459 -7.29 -6.83 -0.03
C LYS A 459 -7.22 -8.34 0.18
N ARG A 460 -6.11 -8.98 -0.21
CA ARG A 460 -5.88 -10.43 -0.06
C ARG A 460 -5.32 -10.82 1.32
N GLY A 461 -5.12 -9.85 2.23
CA GLY A 461 -4.55 -10.11 3.56
C GLY A 461 -3.05 -10.46 3.56
N ILE A 462 -2.36 -10.20 2.45
CA ILE A 462 -0.94 -10.51 2.25
C ILE A 462 -0.10 -9.30 2.68
N GLY A 463 0.78 -9.52 3.65
CA GLY A 463 1.64 -8.48 4.20
C GLY A 463 0.97 -7.64 5.28
N ARG A 464 1.73 -6.68 5.79
CA ARG A 464 1.40 -5.77 6.89
C ARG A 464 2.00 -4.39 6.62
N PRO A 465 1.61 -3.33 7.35
CA PRO A 465 2.23 -2.01 7.26
C PRO A 465 3.76 -2.01 7.20
N SER A 466 4.42 -2.91 7.93
CA SER A 466 5.87 -3.05 7.97
C SER A 466 6.48 -3.77 6.75
N THR A 467 5.69 -4.43 5.89
CA THR A 467 6.21 -5.32 4.85
C THR A 467 5.88 -4.89 3.41
N TYR A 468 4.89 -4.02 3.18
CA TYR A 468 4.50 -3.65 1.80
C TYR A 468 5.69 -3.11 0.98
N ALA A 469 6.43 -2.15 1.55
CA ALA A 469 7.58 -1.55 0.88
C ALA A 469 8.74 -2.54 0.67
N SER A 470 8.96 -3.46 1.63
CA SER A 470 10.03 -4.46 1.51
C SER A 470 9.70 -5.53 0.48
N ILE A 471 8.45 -5.99 0.41
CA ILE A 471 7.97 -6.92 -0.62
C ILE A 471 8.23 -6.32 -2.01
N MET A 472 7.85 -5.06 -2.24
CA MET A 472 8.03 -4.40 -3.55
C MET A 472 9.51 -4.31 -3.91
N LYS A 473 10.34 -3.90 -2.95
CA LYS A 473 11.78 -3.82 -3.14
C LYS A 473 12.37 -5.19 -3.46
N THR A 474 11.96 -6.25 -2.75
CA THR A 474 12.51 -7.60 -2.93
C THR A 474 12.19 -8.17 -4.30
N ILE A 475 10.94 -8.12 -4.78
CA ILE A 475 10.59 -8.71 -6.09
C ILE A 475 11.28 -7.98 -7.26
N VAL A 476 11.54 -6.67 -7.12
CA VAL A 476 12.29 -5.88 -8.09
C VAL A 476 13.79 -6.16 -8.02
N ASP A 477 14.40 -6.09 -6.83
CA ASP A 477 15.85 -6.31 -6.64
C ASP A 477 16.30 -7.72 -7.03
N ARG A 478 15.40 -8.71 -6.91
CA ARG A 478 15.64 -10.10 -7.32
C ARG A 478 15.47 -10.32 -8.82
N GLY A 479 15.08 -9.31 -9.58
CA GLY A 479 14.88 -9.39 -11.03
C GLY A 479 13.66 -10.21 -11.45
N TYR A 480 12.69 -10.43 -10.54
CA TYR A 480 11.43 -11.08 -10.88
C TYR A 480 10.45 -10.16 -11.58
N VAL A 481 10.57 -8.86 -11.32
CA VAL A 481 9.68 -7.83 -11.82
C VAL A 481 10.51 -6.67 -12.31
N GLU A 482 10.18 -6.19 -13.51
CA GLU A 482 10.71 -4.94 -14.05
C GLU A 482 9.66 -3.82 -13.97
N LYS A 483 10.13 -2.58 -13.87
CA LYS A 483 9.28 -1.39 -13.90
C LYS A 483 9.24 -0.86 -15.32
N LEU A 484 8.07 -0.92 -15.96
CA LEU A 484 7.81 -0.31 -17.26
C LEU A 484 7.02 0.98 -17.04
N GLY A 485 7.71 2.11 -16.99
CA GLY A 485 7.14 3.37 -16.52
C GLY A 485 6.61 3.22 -15.09
N ARG A 486 5.29 3.30 -14.91
CA ARG A 486 4.62 3.15 -13.61
C ARG A 486 4.08 1.74 -13.35
N SER A 487 4.14 0.86 -14.34
CA SER A 487 3.57 -0.48 -14.31
C SER A 487 4.63 -1.51 -13.92
N LEU A 488 4.19 -2.55 -13.23
CA LEU A 488 5.00 -3.71 -12.83
C LEU A 488 4.75 -4.84 -13.82
N LYS A 489 5.81 -5.33 -14.45
CA LYS A 489 5.75 -6.46 -15.38
C LYS A 489 6.64 -7.59 -14.86
N PRO A 490 6.09 -8.80 -14.65
CA PRO A 490 6.91 -9.98 -14.37
C PRO A 490 7.91 -10.21 -15.50
N THR A 491 9.18 -10.45 -15.14
CA THR A 491 10.18 -10.94 -16.09
C THR A 491 9.88 -12.39 -16.43
N THR A 492 10.51 -12.93 -17.49
CA THR A 492 10.37 -14.36 -17.79
C THR A 492 10.84 -15.22 -16.62
N THR A 493 11.91 -14.81 -15.93
CA THR A 493 12.34 -15.48 -14.69
C THR A 493 11.25 -15.44 -13.60
N GLY A 494 10.57 -14.30 -13.42
CA GLY A 494 9.46 -14.16 -12.50
C GLY A 494 8.28 -15.07 -12.82
N MET A 495 7.88 -15.14 -14.10
CA MET A 495 6.80 -16.02 -14.57
C MET A 495 7.07 -17.49 -14.28
N VAL A 496 8.32 -17.92 -14.43
CA VAL A 496 8.74 -19.32 -14.25
C VAL A 496 8.78 -19.70 -12.79
N VAL A 497 9.38 -18.86 -11.97
CA VAL A 497 9.41 -19.09 -10.52
C VAL A 497 7.99 -19.12 -9.98
N SER A 498 7.12 -18.20 -10.42
CA SER A 498 5.71 -18.22 -10.04
C SER A 498 5.03 -19.52 -10.47
N GLY A 499 5.10 -19.88 -11.75
CA GLY A 499 4.47 -21.09 -12.28
C GLY A 499 4.97 -22.38 -11.62
N TRP A 500 6.27 -22.51 -11.41
CA TRP A 500 6.87 -23.66 -10.74
C TRP A 500 6.41 -23.78 -9.28
N LEU A 501 6.29 -22.66 -8.57
CA LEU A 501 5.77 -22.63 -7.21
C LEU A 501 4.26 -22.93 -7.17
N GLU A 502 3.49 -22.44 -8.13
CA GLU A 502 2.06 -22.74 -8.27
C GLU A 502 1.82 -24.23 -8.51
N GLU A 503 2.66 -24.88 -9.32
CA GLU A 503 2.52 -26.30 -9.64
C GLU A 503 2.94 -27.20 -8.45
N HIS A 504 4.00 -26.85 -7.75
CA HIS A 504 4.62 -27.76 -6.77
C HIS A 504 4.41 -27.38 -5.30
N PHE A 505 4.06 -26.13 -5.02
CA PHE A 505 3.83 -25.57 -3.69
C PHE A 505 2.51 -24.77 -3.58
N PRO A 506 1.39 -25.21 -4.20
CA PRO A 506 0.16 -24.40 -4.30
C PRO A 506 -0.39 -23.95 -2.95
N GLU A 507 -0.29 -24.79 -1.93
CA GLU A 507 -0.71 -24.48 -0.55
C GLU A 507 0.12 -23.33 0.04
N TYR A 508 1.45 -23.44 0.00
CA TYR A 508 2.40 -22.51 0.66
C TYR A 508 2.52 -21.15 -0.02
N ILE A 509 2.05 -21.02 -1.26
CA ILE A 509 2.00 -19.74 -1.99
C ILE A 509 0.56 -19.27 -2.24
N SER A 510 -0.42 -19.88 -1.57
CA SER A 510 -1.80 -19.42 -1.61
C SER A 510 -1.99 -18.14 -0.81
N ASP A 511 -2.98 -17.36 -1.23
CA ASP A 511 -3.37 -16.13 -0.55
C ASP A 511 -3.86 -16.44 0.88
N SER A 512 -4.67 -17.49 1.03
CA SER A 512 -5.21 -17.94 2.32
C SER A 512 -4.11 -18.33 3.29
N PHE A 513 -3.16 -19.18 2.87
CA PHE A 513 -2.06 -19.61 3.72
C PHE A 513 -1.20 -18.44 4.22
N THR A 514 -0.92 -17.49 3.33
CA THR A 514 -0.09 -16.33 3.67
C THR A 514 -0.81 -15.41 4.65
N ALA A 515 -2.11 -15.20 4.46
CA ALA A 515 -2.95 -14.40 5.35
C ALA A 515 -3.13 -15.09 6.72
N GLU A 516 -3.40 -16.40 6.73
CA GLU A 516 -3.52 -17.22 7.93
C GLU A 516 -2.24 -17.18 8.76
N MET A 517 -1.08 -17.43 8.15
CA MET A 517 0.20 -17.37 8.86
C MET A 517 0.48 -15.99 9.47
N GLU A 518 0.12 -14.90 8.79
CA GLU A 518 0.25 -13.58 9.42
C GLU A 518 -0.74 -13.39 10.58
N ASN A 519 -1.95 -13.96 10.51
CA ASN A 519 -2.89 -13.94 11.63
C ASN A 519 -2.38 -14.77 12.81
N GLU A 520 -1.78 -15.93 12.58
CA GLU A 520 -1.16 -16.75 13.63
C GLU A 520 -0.02 -16.00 14.33
N LEU A 521 0.79 -15.25 13.58
CA LEU A 521 1.80 -14.36 14.16
C LEU A 521 1.19 -13.25 15.02
N ASP A 522 0.03 -12.73 14.61
CA ASP A 522 -0.68 -11.70 15.36
C ASP A 522 -1.38 -12.30 16.61
N GLU A 523 -1.82 -13.57 16.57
CA GLU A 523 -2.29 -14.34 17.73
C GLU A 523 -1.16 -14.59 18.74
N ILE A 524 0.07 -14.90 18.29
CA ILE A 524 1.24 -14.97 19.18
C ILE A 524 1.47 -13.61 19.85
N ALA A 525 1.34 -12.50 19.10
CA ALA A 525 1.53 -11.16 19.63
C ALA A 525 0.52 -10.80 20.73
N ARG A 526 -0.70 -11.36 20.67
CA ARG A 526 -1.74 -11.20 21.70
C ARG A 526 -1.65 -12.23 22.84
N GLY A 527 -0.77 -13.22 22.72
CA GLY A 527 -0.65 -14.32 23.69
C GLY A 527 -1.75 -15.38 23.56
N GLU A 528 -2.47 -15.40 22.44
CA GLU A 528 -3.56 -16.35 22.14
C GLU A 528 -3.02 -17.68 21.58
N ARG A 529 -1.77 -17.69 21.10
CA ARG A 529 -1.11 -18.83 20.47
C ARG A 529 0.34 -18.98 20.92
N GLY A 530 0.80 -20.23 21.00
CA GLY A 530 2.17 -20.59 21.41
C GLY A 530 3.20 -20.57 20.27
N TYR A 531 4.41 -20.11 20.57
CA TYR A 531 5.51 -19.96 19.60
C TYR A 531 5.92 -21.32 18.99
N THR A 532 6.27 -22.30 19.84
CA THR A 532 6.86 -23.56 19.40
C THR A 532 5.82 -24.41 18.67
N GLU A 533 4.58 -24.40 19.15
CA GLU A 533 3.44 -25.10 18.56
C GLU A 533 3.16 -24.61 17.15
N THR A 534 3.16 -23.28 16.95
CA THR A 534 2.96 -22.66 15.62
C THR A 534 4.07 -23.05 14.64
N LEU A 535 5.33 -22.92 15.05
CA LEU A 535 6.45 -23.25 14.19
C LEU A 535 6.53 -24.76 13.87
N THR A 536 6.18 -25.62 14.82
CA THR A 536 6.14 -27.08 14.62
C THR A 536 5.03 -27.46 13.63
N ALA A 537 3.82 -26.90 13.82
CA ALA A 537 2.67 -27.16 12.96
C ALA A 537 2.95 -26.74 11.51
N PHE A 538 3.69 -25.65 11.32
CA PHE A 538 4.12 -25.19 10.00
C PHE A 538 5.27 -26.03 9.42
N TYR A 539 6.38 -26.15 10.15
CA TYR A 539 7.64 -26.62 9.56
C TYR A 539 7.64 -28.12 9.28
N GLY A 540 7.02 -28.92 10.15
CA GLY A 540 6.99 -30.37 10.00
C GLY A 540 6.39 -30.83 8.66
N PRO A 541 5.19 -30.37 8.28
CA PRO A 541 4.62 -30.62 6.96
C PRO A 541 5.44 -30.00 5.83
N PHE A 542 5.91 -28.76 5.99
CA PHE A 542 6.67 -28.04 4.97
C PHE A 542 7.97 -28.75 4.58
N GLU A 543 8.76 -29.20 5.56
CA GLU A 543 10.01 -29.94 5.34
C GLU A 543 9.77 -31.22 4.54
N LYS A 544 8.71 -31.97 4.87
CA LYS A 544 8.32 -33.18 4.12
C LYS A 544 8.02 -32.88 2.66
N VAL A 545 7.33 -31.78 2.38
CA VAL A 545 7.03 -31.34 1.02
C VAL A 545 8.34 -30.96 0.29
N ILE A 546 9.23 -30.18 0.92
CA ILE A 546 10.53 -29.82 0.34
C ILE A 546 11.32 -31.08 -0.04
N HIS A 547 11.43 -32.06 0.85
CA HIS A 547 12.16 -33.31 0.58
C HIS A 547 11.51 -34.14 -0.52
N ALA A 548 10.18 -34.22 -0.56
CA ALA A 548 9.47 -34.93 -1.63
C ALA A 548 9.76 -34.32 -3.01
N LYS A 549 9.92 -33.00 -3.09
CA LYS A 549 10.18 -32.26 -4.34
C LYS A 549 11.67 -32.20 -4.74
N ASP A 550 12.60 -32.64 -3.88
CA ASP A 550 14.03 -32.72 -4.22
C ASP A 550 14.32 -33.75 -5.34
N LYS A 551 13.36 -34.62 -5.66
CA LYS A 551 13.45 -35.58 -6.78
C LYS A 551 12.97 -35.04 -8.13
N LEU A 552 12.38 -33.84 -8.17
CA LEU A 552 11.89 -33.25 -9.41
C LEU A 552 13.02 -33.04 -10.44
N PRO A 553 12.74 -33.13 -11.75
CA PRO A 553 13.68 -32.71 -12.77
C PRO A 553 13.96 -31.20 -12.67
N LYS A 554 15.02 -30.73 -13.36
CA LYS A 554 15.25 -29.30 -13.48
C LYS A 554 14.20 -28.67 -14.39
N ALA A 555 13.46 -27.71 -13.88
CA ALA A 555 12.53 -26.86 -14.59
C ALA A 555 13.27 -25.67 -15.22
N THR A 556 14.07 -25.95 -16.25
CA THR A 556 14.74 -24.92 -17.07
C THR A 556 13.96 -24.59 -18.35
N SER A 557 12.94 -25.39 -18.70
CA SER A 557 12.09 -25.12 -19.86
C SER A 557 11.07 -24.03 -19.54
N LEU A 558 10.81 -23.18 -20.52
CA LEU A 558 9.92 -22.02 -20.44
C LEU A 558 8.70 -22.18 -21.37
N GLY A 559 8.51 -23.39 -21.90
CA GLY A 559 7.55 -23.70 -22.94
C GLY A 559 8.14 -23.60 -24.34
N ASP A 560 7.36 -24.08 -25.31
CA ASP A 560 7.72 -24.08 -26.72
C ASP A 560 7.81 -22.65 -27.25
N VAL A 561 8.77 -22.43 -28.15
CA VAL A 561 8.78 -21.25 -29.00
C VAL A 561 7.60 -21.36 -29.95
N LEU A 562 6.92 -20.24 -30.23
CA LEU A 562 5.85 -20.19 -31.23
C LEU A 562 6.34 -20.85 -32.53
N GLY A 563 5.47 -21.64 -33.18
CA GLY A 563 5.82 -22.49 -34.34
C GLY A 563 6.39 -21.76 -35.55
N GLU A 564 6.42 -20.43 -35.52
CA GLU A 564 7.06 -19.54 -36.49
C GLU A 564 8.60 -19.57 -36.42
N PHE A 565 9.19 -20.11 -35.34
CA PHE A 565 10.65 -20.20 -35.15
C PHE A 565 11.12 -21.65 -34.96
N PRO A 566 11.08 -22.49 -36.01
CA PRO A 566 11.65 -23.82 -35.96
C PRO A 566 13.18 -23.75 -35.92
N CYS A 567 13.83 -24.83 -35.45
CA CYS A 567 15.27 -24.93 -35.44
C CYS A 567 15.85 -24.76 -36.86
N PRO A 568 16.77 -23.82 -37.11
CA PRO A 568 17.28 -23.56 -38.47
C PRO A 568 18.13 -24.70 -39.04
N LEU A 569 18.52 -25.67 -38.21
CA LEU A 569 19.34 -26.82 -38.62
C LEU A 569 18.50 -28.07 -38.94
N CYS A 570 17.37 -28.27 -38.28
CA CYS A 570 16.60 -29.51 -38.41
C CYS A 570 15.07 -29.35 -38.50
N GLY A 571 14.55 -28.12 -38.41
CA GLY A 571 13.12 -27.85 -38.51
C GLY A 571 12.28 -28.23 -37.29
N ASN A 572 12.87 -28.84 -36.25
CA ASN A 572 12.14 -29.24 -35.05
C ASN A 572 11.65 -28.01 -34.25
N PRO A 573 10.56 -28.15 -33.47
CA PRO A 573 10.14 -27.14 -32.50
C PRO A 573 11.27 -26.79 -31.53
N MET A 574 11.41 -25.50 -31.24
CA MET A 574 12.36 -25.01 -30.24
C MET A 574 11.64 -24.76 -28.91
N GLU A 575 12.38 -24.75 -27.80
CA GLU A 575 11.87 -24.35 -26.49
C GLU A 575 12.67 -23.16 -25.96
N TYR A 576 12.00 -22.26 -25.25
CA TYR A 576 12.69 -21.21 -24.49
C TYR A 576 13.36 -21.87 -23.27
N LYS A 577 14.62 -21.53 -22.98
CA LYS A 577 15.34 -22.06 -21.80
C LYS A 577 15.85 -20.97 -20.88
N LEU A 578 15.63 -21.14 -19.59
CA LEU A 578 16.27 -20.30 -18.58
C LEU A 578 17.71 -20.77 -18.36
N GLY A 579 18.65 -20.12 -19.02
CA GLY A 579 20.08 -20.32 -18.86
C GLY A 579 20.71 -19.40 -17.80
N SER A 580 22.04 -19.46 -17.70
CA SER A 580 22.83 -18.56 -16.85
C SER A 580 22.82 -17.11 -17.33
N GLY A 581 22.69 -16.89 -18.64
CA GLY A 581 22.65 -15.56 -19.26
C GLY A 581 21.26 -14.92 -19.39
N GLY A 582 20.19 -15.62 -19.01
CA GLY A 582 18.81 -15.19 -19.26
C GLY A 582 18.00 -16.25 -19.99
N VAL A 583 16.95 -15.81 -20.67
CA VAL A 583 16.12 -16.65 -21.56
C VAL A 583 16.72 -16.69 -22.95
#